data_AF-A0A368TDF2-F1
#
_entry.id   AF-A0A368TDF2-F1
#
_cell.length_a   1.000
_cell.length_b   1.000
_cell.length_c   1.000
_cell.angle_alpha   90.00
_cell.angle_beta   90.00
_cell.angle_gamma   90.00
#
_symmetry.space_group_name_H-M   'P 1'
#
loop_
_entity.id
_entity.type
_entity.pdbx_description
1 polymer ?
#
loop_
_entity_poly.entity_id
_entity_poly.type
_entity_poly.pdbx_seq_one_letter_code
_entity_poly.pdbx_strand_id
1 'polypeptide(L)'
;MKVAILGANGQLGSDLVKAFGEDAIPLTHRDLDVTDPESVKILNELKSEVVINTAAYVRVDDAELEVAKAFQVNAIGALNVAKACNEIDAVNVYVSTDYVFDGAKI
;
A
#
# COMPACT_ATOMS: atom_id res chain seq x y z
N MET A 1 -15.89 -5.66 -9.90
CA MET A 1 -15.63 -4.75 -8.76
C MET A 1 -14.24 -4.18 -8.97
N LYS A 2 -14.01 -2.87 -8.95
CA LYS A 2 -12.67 -2.34 -9.25
C LYS A 2 -11.75 -2.33 -8.02
N VAL A 3 -10.63 -3.05 -8.09
CA VAL A 3 -9.67 -3.19 -6.98
C VAL A 3 -8.33 -2.60 -7.36
N ALA A 4 -7.95 -1.45 -6.78
CA ALA A 4 -6.60 -0.91 -6.92
C ALA A 4 -5.62 -1.68 -6.05
N ILE A 5 -4.51 -2.13 -6.63
CA ILE A 5 -3.46 -2.88 -5.93
C ILE A 5 -2.18 -2.08 -6.01
N LEU A 6 -1.77 -1.48 -4.90
CA LEU A 6 -0.56 -0.67 -4.81
C LEU A 6 0.62 -1.56 -4.45
N GLY A 7 1.79 -1.31 -5.05
CA GLY A 7 2.93 -2.23 -4.94
C GLY A 7 2.73 -3.49 -5.78
N ALA A 8 2.02 -3.38 -6.91
CA ALA A 8 1.57 -4.50 -7.74
C ALA A 8 2.69 -5.42 -8.27
N ASN A 9 3.93 -4.96 -8.30
CA ASN A 9 5.09 -5.75 -8.70
C ASN A 9 5.82 -6.44 -7.53
N GLY A 10 5.38 -6.22 -6.29
CA GLY A 10 5.84 -6.97 -5.12
C GLY A 10 5.26 -8.40 -5.09
N GLN A 11 5.75 -9.23 -4.18
CA GLN A 11 5.34 -10.63 -4.08
C GLN A 11 3.82 -10.79 -3.94
N LEU A 12 3.25 -10.23 -2.87
CA LEU A 12 1.81 -10.26 -2.62
C LEU A 12 1.01 -9.50 -3.69
N GLY A 13 1.47 -8.30 -4.07
CA GLY A 13 0.81 -7.48 -5.08
C GLY A 13 0.62 -8.24 -6.40
N SER A 14 1.65 -8.94 -6.87
CA SER A 14 1.60 -9.69 -8.13
C SER A 14 0.65 -10.88 -8.07
N ASP A 15 0.53 -11.54 -6.92
CA ASP A 15 -0.39 -12.65 -6.73
C ASP A 15 -1.85 -12.17 -6.59
N LEU A 16 -2.07 -11.04 -5.93
CA LEU A 16 -3.39 -10.39 -5.89
C LEU A 16 -3.86 -9.95 -7.28
N VAL A 17 -2.96 -9.38 -8.10
CA VAL A 17 -3.29 -9.00 -9.49
C VAL A 17 -3.77 -10.22 -10.28
N LYS A 18 -3.10 -11.37 -10.14
CA LYS A 18 -3.53 -12.62 -10.78
C LYS A 18 -4.86 -13.13 -10.23
N ALA A 19 -5.07 -13.02 -8.92
CA ALA A 19 -6.27 -13.52 -8.26
C ALA A 19 -7.53 -12.70 -8.62
N PHE A 20 -7.40 -11.38 -8.73
CA PHE A 20 -8.50 -10.49 -9.12
C PHE A 20 -8.70 -10.40 -10.64
N GLY A 21 -7.69 -10.73 -11.46
CA GLY A 21 -7.83 -10.80 -12.91
C GLY A 21 -8.23 -9.44 -13.53
N GLU A 22 -9.32 -9.42 -14.29
CA GLU A 22 -9.80 -8.21 -14.99
C GLU A 22 -10.30 -7.10 -14.03
N ASP A 23 -10.63 -7.45 -12.79
CA ASP A 23 -11.06 -6.50 -11.76
C ASP A 23 -9.87 -5.74 -11.13
N ALA A 24 -8.63 -6.21 -11.35
CA ALA A 24 -7.42 -5.61 -10.79
C ALA A 24 -6.98 -4.37 -11.56
N ILE A 25 -6.68 -3.30 -10.82
CA ILE A 25 -5.98 -2.10 -11.31
C ILE A 25 -4.57 -2.11 -10.69
N PRO A 26 -3.56 -2.67 -11.36
CA PRO A 26 -2.21 -2.75 -10.82
C PRO A 26 -1.55 -1.37 -10.83
N LEU A 27 -1.01 -0.95 -9.69
CA LEU A 27 -0.23 0.27 -9.53
C LEU A 27 1.13 -0.09 -8.93
N THR A 28 2.20 0.18 -9.67
CA THR A 28 3.57 0.07 -9.18
C THR A 28 4.05 1.41 -8.61
N HIS A 29 5.23 1.44 -7.99
CA HIS A 29 5.83 2.68 -7.51
C HIS A 29 6.05 3.74 -8.61
N ARG A 30 6.12 3.34 -9.88
CA ARG A 30 6.21 4.29 -11.01
C ARG A 30 4.90 4.99 -11.31
N ASP A 31 3.78 4.33 -11.00
CA ASP A 31 2.43 4.83 -11.25
C ASP A 31 1.93 5.65 -10.06
N LEU A 32 2.27 5.20 -8.85
CA LEU A 32 1.86 5.81 -7.59
C LEU A 32 2.98 5.65 -6.55
N ASP A 33 3.54 6.77 -6.10
CA ASP A 33 4.41 6.85 -4.93
C ASP A 33 3.56 7.18 -3.69
N VAL A 34 3.41 6.22 -2.78
CA VAL A 34 2.62 6.39 -1.56
C VAL A 34 3.13 7.54 -0.68
N THR A 35 4.43 7.85 -0.77
CA THR A 35 5.05 8.92 0.04
C THR A 35 4.68 10.32 -0.44
N ASP A 36 4.21 10.46 -1.68
CA ASP A 36 3.80 11.72 -2.28
C ASP A 36 2.26 11.85 -2.30
N PRO A 37 1.67 12.73 -1.46
CA PRO A 37 0.23 12.94 -1.44
C PRO A 37 -0.37 13.35 -2.78
N GLU A 38 0.38 14.05 -3.65
CA GLU A 38 -0.10 14.43 -4.97
C GLU A 38 -0.16 13.21 -5.90
N SER A 39 0.86 12.35 -5.86
CA SER A 39 0.87 11.08 -6.61
C SER A 39 -0.32 10.18 -6.24
N VAL A 40 -0.69 10.12 -4.97
CA VAL A 40 -1.80 9.28 -4.47
C VAL A 40 -3.17 9.73 -5.01
N LYS A 41 -3.34 10.99 -5.45
CA LYS A 41 -4.61 11.49 -6.01
C LYS A 41 -5.09 10.77 -7.25
N ILE A 42 -4.22 10.01 -7.93
CA ILE A 42 -4.64 9.14 -9.05
C ILE A 42 -5.77 8.17 -8.65
N LEU A 43 -5.85 7.77 -7.37
CA LEU A 43 -6.95 6.94 -6.84
C LEU A 43 -8.34 7.60 -7.05
N ASN A 44 -8.41 8.93 -7.04
CA ASN A 44 -9.65 9.69 -7.25
C ASN A 44 -10.18 9.54 -8.68
N GLU A 45 -9.29 9.36 -9.65
CA GLU A 45 -9.65 9.19 -11.07
C GLU A 45 -10.06 7.74 -11.39
N LEU A 46 -9.44 6.78 -10.70
CA LEU A 46 -9.66 5.34 -10.93
C LEU A 46 -11.03 4.87 -10.44
N LYS A 47 -11.63 5.57 -9.46
CA LYS A 47 -12.92 5.25 -8.84
C LYS A 47 -12.98 3.77 -8.40
N SER A 48 -11.92 3.32 -7.75
CA SER A 48 -11.83 1.97 -7.20
C SER A 48 -12.78 1.80 -6.03
N GLU A 49 -13.42 0.64 -5.91
CA GLU A 49 -14.28 0.31 -4.76
C GLU A 49 -13.44 -0.18 -3.57
N VAL A 50 -12.29 -0.78 -3.88
CA VAL A 50 -11.33 -1.30 -2.90
C VAL A 50 -9.92 -0.86 -3.30
N VAL A 51 -9.13 -0.49 -2.31
CA VAL A 51 -7.70 -0.21 -2.43
C VAL A 51 -6.94 -1.14 -1.50
N ILE A 52 -6.06 -1.97 -2.05
CA ILE A 52 -5.18 -2.87 -1.30
C ILE A 52 -3.76 -2.32 -1.37
N ASN A 53 -3.28 -1.81 -0.24
CA ASN A 53 -1.94 -1.27 -0.12
C ASN A 53 -0.95 -2.38 0.28
N THR A 54 -0.16 -2.84 -0.70
CA THR A 54 0.97 -3.76 -0.48
C THR A 54 2.32 -3.06 -0.64
N ALA A 55 2.34 -1.74 -0.86
CA ALA A 55 3.56 -0.96 -0.93
C ALA A 55 4.14 -0.77 0.48
N ALA A 56 5.36 -1.26 0.69
CA ALA A 56 6.04 -1.19 1.98
C ALA A 56 7.56 -1.16 1.80
N TYR A 57 8.24 -0.55 2.77
CA TYR A 57 9.66 -0.71 3.02
C TYR A 57 9.87 -1.97 3.87
N VAL A 58 10.30 -3.05 3.23
CA VAL A 58 10.35 -4.40 3.84
C VAL A 58 11.76 -4.87 4.25
N ARG A 59 12.80 -4.09 3.97
CA ARG A 59 14.17 -4.43 4.35
C ARG A 59 14.38 -4.07 5.83
N VAL A 60 14.08 -5.01 6.73
CA VAL A 60 14.09 -4.80 8.18
C VAL A 60 15.45 -4.29 8.68
N ASP A 61 16.54 -4.93 8.28
CA ASP A 61 17.89 -4.52 8.69
C ASP A 61 18.20 -3.08 8.26
N ASP A 62 17.78 -2.71 7.04
CA ASP A 62 17.96 -1.35 6.54
C ASP A 62 17.02 -0.34 7.24
N ALA A 63 15.87 -0.77 7.74
CA ALA A 63 14.91 0.09 8.42
C ALA A 63 15.47 0.65 9.73
N GLU A 64 16.37 -0.08 10.40
CA GLU A 64 17.09 0.39 11.59
C GLU A 64 18.09 1.52 11.26
N LEU A 65 18.62 1.53 10.03
CA LEU A 65 19.57 2.54 9.56
C LEU A 65 18.86 3.72 8.87
N GLU A 66 17.82 3.43 8.10
CA GLU A 66 17.05 4.37 7.28
C GLU A 66 15.67 4.66 7.91
N VAL A 67 15.61 4.88 9.24
CA VAL A 67 14.36 5.05 10.00
C VAL A 67 13.39 6.05 9.35
N ALA A 68 13.89 7.20 8.92
CA ALA A 68 13.07 8.23 8.27
C ALA A 68 12.39 7.72 7.00
N LYS A 69 13.09 6.93 6.18
CA LYS A 69 12.56 6.36 4.94
C LYS A 69 11.58 5.24 5.21
N ALA A 70 11.89 4.36 6.17
CA ALA A 70 10.95 3.34 6.62
C ALA A 70 9.65 3.97 7.12
N PHE A 71 9.74 5.03 7.93
CA PHE A 71 8.57 5.77 8.42
C PHE A 71 7.81 6.49 7.30
N GLN A 72 8.52 7.10 6.34
CA GLN A 72 7.88 7.76 5.21
C GLN A 72 7.05 6.78 4.37
N VAL A 73 7.56 5.59 4.09
CA VAL A 73 6.82 4.59 3.30
C VAL A 73 5.73 3.93 4.15
N ASN A 74 6.10 3.36 5.30
CA ASN A 74 5.21 2.47 6.04
C ASN A 74 4.16 3.21 6.88
N ALA A 75 4.43 4.42 7.36
CA ALA A 75 3.49 5.19 8.16
C ALA A 75 2.86 6.35 7.36
N ILE A 76 3.67 7.24 6.80
CA ILE A 76 3.15 8.41 6.07
C ILE A 76 2.49 7.97 4.76
N GLY A 77 3.10 7.04 4.03
CA GLY A 77 2.52 6.50 2.81
C GLY A 77 1.18 5.79 3.05
N ALA A 78 1.10 5.01 4.12
CA ALA A 78 -0.16 4.39 4.55
C ALA A 78 -1.24 5.44 4.89
N LEU A 79 -0.86 6.52 5.59
CA LEU A 79 -1.75 7.63 5.91
C LEU A 79 -2.27 8.34 4.65
N ASN A 80 -1.40 8.60 3.68
CA ASN A 80 -1.78 9.25 2.42
C ASN A 80 -2.82 8.41 1.68
N VAL A 81 -2.58 7.10 1.54
CA VAL A 81 -3.53 6.16 0.91
C VAL A 81 -4.85 6.12 1.67
N ALA A 82 -4.82 6.04 3.01
CA ALA A 82 -6.02 6.02 3.83
C ALA A 82 -6.88 7.29 3.65
N LYS A 83 -6.26 8.46 3.57
CA LYS A 83 -6.95 9.72 3.30
C LYS A 83 -7.60 9.73 1.91
N ALA A 84 -6.87 9.32 0.89
CA ALA A 84 -7.42 9.25 -0.46
C ALA A 84 -8.59 8.25 -0.56
N CYS A 85 -8.49 7.08 0.09
CA CYS A 85 -9.60 6.12 0.16
C CYS A 85 -10.84 6.74 0.82
N ASN A 86 -10.67 7.50 1.90
CA ASN A 86 -11.76 8.19 2.57
C ASN A 86 -12.41 9.28 1.71
N GLU A 87 -11.65 9.96 0.85
CA GLU A 87 -12.19 10.96 -0.09
C GLU A 87 -13.09 10.35 -1.17
N ILE A 88 -12.84 9.09 -1.54
CA ILE A 88 -13.57 8.39 -2.62
C ILE A 88 -14.54 7.32 -2.13
N ASP A 89 -14.71 7.19 -0.81
CA ASP A 89 -15.52 6.15 -0.16
C ASP A 89 -15.11 4.71 -0.55
N ALA A 90 -13.80 4.48 -0.69
CA ALA A 90 -13.25 3.16 -0.99
C ALA A 90 -12.86 2.39 0.28
N VAL A 91 -13.02 1.07 0.25
CA VAL A 91 -12.48 0.18 1.29
C VAL A 91 -10.96 0.20 1.22
N ASN A 92 -10.30 0.55 2.32
CA ASN A 92 -8.85 0.51 2.44
C ASN A 92 -8.38 -0.77 3.16
N VAL A 93 -7.57 -1.58 2.48
CA VAL A 93 -6.88 -2.74 3.06
C VAL A 93 -5.39 -2.43 3.15
N TYR A 94 -4.88 -2.30 4.37
CA TYR A 94 -3.46 -2.08 4.63
C TYR A 94 -2.81 -3.35 5.17
N VAL A 95 -1.83 -3.88 4.44
CA VAL A 95 -1.10 -5.09 4.86
C VAL A 95 0.00 -4.69 5.84
N SER A 96 -0.09 -5.20 7.07
CA SER A 96 0.87 -4.95 8.14
C SER A 96 1.75 -6.20 8.40
N THR A 97 2.28 -6.32 9.60
CA THR A 97 3.24 -7.35 9.98
C THR A 97 3.02 -7.79 11.43
N ASP A 98 3.44 -9.01 11.75
CA ASP A 98 3.60 -9.54 13.09
C ASP A 98 4.65 -8.80 13.93
N TYR A 99 5.55 -8.03 13.31
CA TYR A 99 6.59 -7.22 14.01
C TYR A 99 6.01 -6.08 14.86
N VAL A 100 4.69 -5.88 14.85
CA VAL A 100 4.01 -5.00 15.81
C VAL A 100 3.98 -5.58 17.23
N PHE A 101 4.31 -6.87 17.39
CA PHE A 101 4.42 -7.56 18.67
C PHE A 101 5.88 -7.76 19.08
N ASP A 102 6.12 -7.93 20.38
CA ASP A 102 7.45 -8.12 20.96
C ASP A 102 8.01 -9.55 20.79
N GLY A 103 7.21 -10.48 20.26
CA GLY A 103 7.59 -11.87 20.05
C GLY A 103 7.63 -12.73 21.33
N ALA A 104 7.20 -12.20 22.48
CA ALA A 104 7.15 -12.98 23.71
C ALA A 104 6.02 -14.01 23.63
N LYS A 105 6.36 -15.30 23.78
CA LYS A 105 5.37 -16.37 23.98
C LYS A 105 4.93 -16.35 25.45
N ILE A 106 3.63 -16.23 25.69
CA ILE A 106 2.99 -16.49 26.99
C ILE A 106 2.95 -18.00 27.22
#